data_AF-A0A7W6L014-F1
#
_entry.id   AF-A0A7W6L014-F1
#
_cell.length_a   1.000
_cell.length_b   1.000
_cell.length_c   1.000
_cell.angle_alpha   90.00
_cell.angle_beta   90.00
_cell.angle_gamma   90.00
#
_symmetry.space_group_name_H-M   'P 1'
#
loop_
_entity.id
_entity.type
_entity.pdbx_description
1 polymer ?
#
loop_
_entity_poly.entity_id
_entity_poly.type
_entity_poly.pdbx_seq_one_letter_code
_entity_poly.pdbx_strand_id
1 'polypeptide(L)'
;MQATWLGMEQKQHEWMQSVTEALSDLLAARVAQATLLEAMLVSHPDPVTLRKAWDELSSQRIAFVAQKKALADDPRPMDAYTLEQFQAWEEKLNRYFPRDSAAGHTEM
;
A
#
# COMPACT_ATOMS: atom_id res chain seq x y z
N MET A 1 31.78 35.70 -9.18
CA MET A 1 30.35 35.30 -9.14
C MET A 1 30.07 33.95 -9.78
N GLN A 2 30.87 33.43 -10.72
CA GLN A 2 30.61 32.11 -11.36
C GLN A 2 30.76 30.90 -10.41
N ALA A 3 31.73 30.94 -9.49
CA ALA A 3 31.99 29.86 -8.54
C ALA A 3 30.84 29.62 -7.52
N THR A 4 30.06 30.66 -7.19
CA THR A 4 28.92 30.53 -6.27
C THR A 4 27.72 29.84 -6.91
N TRP A 5 27.51 29.99 -8.23
CA TRP A 5 26.43 29.32 -8.96
C TRP A 5 26.70 27.82 -9.14
N LEU A 6 27.94 27.46 -9.51
CA LEU A 6 28.37 26.06 -9.60
C LEU A 6 28.26 25.35 -8.23
N GLY A 7 28.58 26.06 -7.14
CA GLY A 7 28.41 25.53 -5.78
C GLY A 7 26.95 25.36 -5.35
N MET A 8 26.01 26.14 -5.88
CA MET A 8 24.57 25.97 -5.62
C MET A 8 23.99 24.79 -6.41
N GLU A 9 24.39 24.63 -7.67
CA GLU A 9 23.98 23.51 -8.52
C GLU A 9 24.48 22.17 -7.98
N GLN A 10 25.75 22.11 -7.54
CA GLN A 10 26.33 20.92 -6.90
C GLN A 10 25.56 20.52 -5.64
N LYS A 11 25.23 21.48 -4.76
CA LYS A 11 24.44 21.21 -3.55
C LYS A 11 23.02 20.75 -3.87
N GLN A 12 22.41 21.29 -4.92
CA GLN A 12 21.10 20.84 -5.37
C GLN A 12 21.17 19.40 -5.88
N HIS A 13 22.24 19.04 -6.59
CA HIS A 13 22.46 17.67 -7.07
C HIS A 13 22.66 16.69 -5.91
N GLU A 14 23.51 17.03 -4.94
CA GLU A 14 23.76 16.24 -3.73
C GLU A 14 22.48 16.04 -2.90
N TRP A 15 21.68 17.10 -2.74
CA TRP A 15 20.39 17.01 -2.07
C TRP A 15 19.42 16.09 -2.81
N MET A 16 19.31 16.23 -4.13
CA MET A 16 18.44 15.39 -4.95
C MET A 16 18.88 13.91 -4.92
N GLN A 17 20.20 13.65 -4.91
CA GLN A 17 20.74 12.30 -4.75
C GLN A 17 20.37 11.72 -3.37
N SER A 18 20.59 12.47 -2.29
CA SER A 18 20.23 12.02 -0.93
C SER A 18 18.73 11.76 -0.78
N VAL A 19 17.88 12.61 -1.37
CA VAL A 19 16.43 12.37 -1.42
C VAL A 19 16.11 11.11 -2.20
N THR A 20 16.78 10.87 -3.33
CA THR A 20 16.57 9.66 -4.15
C THR A 20 16.96 8.40 -3.38
N GLU A 21 18.10 8.41 -2.69
CA GLU A 21 18.57 7.30 -1.86
C GLU A 21 17.58 7.01 -0.72
N ALA A 22 17.15 8.04 0.02
CA ALA A 22 16.18 7.88 1.10
C ALA A 22 14.82 7.34 0.61
N LEU A 23 14.35 7.78 -0.56
CA LEU A 23 13.13 7.26 -1.17
C LEU A 23 13.29 5.82 -1.64
N SER A 24 14.46 5.45 -2.16
CA SER A 24 14.79 4.08 -2.56
C SER A 24 14.78 3.14 -1.35
N ASP A 25 15.40 3.54 -0.23
CA ASP A 25 15.40 2.76 1.01
C ASP A 25 13.99 2.58 1.57
N LEU A 26 13.18 3.65 1.56
CA LEU A 26 11.78 3.58 1.98
C LEU A 26 10.98 2.61 1.10
N LEU A 27 11.22 2.60 -0.21
CA LEU A 27 10.57 1.68 -1.14
C LEU A 27 11.00 0.23 -0.85
N ALA A 28 12.30 -0.02 -0.64
CA ALA A 28 12.82 -1.33 -0.30
C ALA A 28 12.21 -1.87 1.02
N ALA A 29 12.13 -1.01 2.05
CA ALA A 29 11.50 -1.35 3.31
C ALA A 29 10.01 -1.72 3.13
N ARG A 30 9.28 -0.95 2.31
CA ARG A 30 7.88 -1.25 1.99
C ARG A 30 7.72 -2.59 1.29
N VAL A 31 8.60 -2.91 0.34
CA VAL A 31 8.57 -4.21 -0.35
C VAL A 31 8.83 -5.34 0.65
N ALA A 32 9.84 -5.22 1.51
CA ALA A 32 10.14 -6.23 2.53
C ALA A 32 8.97 -6.44 3.50
N GLN A 33 8.32 -5.36 3.95
CA GLN A 33 7.14 -5.43 4.82
C GLN A 33 5.96 -6.12 4.13
N ALA A 34 5.71 -5.81 2.85
CA ALA A 34 4.66 -6.47 2.07
C ALA A 34 4.91 -7.97 1.91
N THR A 35 6.15 -8.37 1.64
CA THR A 35 6.55 -9.79 1.54
C THR A 35 6.39 -10.51 2.87
N LEU A 36 6.79 -9.89 3.98
CA LEU A 36 6.61 -10.47 5.31
C LEU A 36 5.12 -10.65 5.63
N LEU A 37 4.31 -9.62 5.37
CA LEU A 37 2.88 -9.70 5.55
C LEU A 37 2.31 -10.86 4.72
N GLU A 38 2.69 -11.00 3.46
CA GLU A 38 2.27 -12.12 2.61
C GLU A 38 2.63 -13.48 3.23
N ALA A 39 3.86 -13.65 3.72
CA ALA A 39 4.28 -14.87 4.38
C ALA A 39 3.45 -15.17 5.64
N MET A 40 3.14 -14.13 6.43
CA MET A 40 2.26 -14.25 7.60
C MET A 40 0.83 -14.62 7.21
N LEU A 41 0.29 -14.04 6.13
CA LEU A 41 -1.04 -14.38 5.63
C LEU A 41 -1.06 -15.86 5.23
N VAL A 42 -0.16 -16.31 4.36
CA VAL A 42 -0.15 -17.69 3.83
C VAL A 42 0.02 -18.75 4.93
N SER A 43 0.69 -18.40 6.04
CA SER A 43 0.90 -19.29 7.19
C SER A 43 -0.15 -19.15 8.30
N HIS A 44 -1.16 -18.31 8.12
CA HIS A 44 -2.10 -17.98 9.19
C HIS A 44 -3.02 -19.17 9.54
N PRO A 45 -3.11 -19.59 10.82
CA PRO A 45 -3.90 -20.77 11.21
C PRO A 45 -5.42 -20.51 11.24
N ASP A 46 -5.85 -19.25 11.32
CA ASP A 46 -7.26 -18.83 11.35
C ASP A 46 -7.58 -17.82 10.24
N PRO A 47 -8.05 -18.26 9.07
CA PRO A 47 -8.30 -17.39 7.94
C PRO A 47 -9.49 -16.44 8.15
N VAL A 48 -10.45 -16.80 9.01
CA VAL A 48 -11.67 -16.00 9.25
C VAL A 48 -11.34 -14.77 10.08
N THR A 49 -10.55 -14.94 11.14
CA THR A 49 -10.12 -13.81 11.98
C THR A 49 -9.25 -12.84 11.19
N LEU A 50 -8.36 -13.37 10.36
CA LEU A 50 -7.51 -12.56 9.48
C LEU A 50 -8.34 -11.73 8.49
N ARG A 51 -9.38 -12.34 7.90
CA ARG A 51 -10.30 -11.65 6.99
C ARG A 51 -11.01 -10.48 7.66
N LYS A 52 -11.52 -10.68 8.88
CA LYS A 52 -12.19 -9.62 9.65
C LYS A 52 -11.26 -8.44 9.94
N ALA A 53 -10.03 -8.73 10.36
CA ALA A 53 -9.03 -7.69 10.61
C ALA A 53 -8.69 -6.88 9.35
N TRP A 54 -8.59 -7.56 8.20
CA TRP A 54 -8.40 -6.90 6.91
C TRP A 54 -9.60 -6.03 6.50
N ASP A 55 -10.82 -6.56 6.60
CA ASP A 55 -12.04 -5.84 6.24
C ASP A 55 -12.19 -4.57 7.10
N GLU A 56 -11.89 -4.65 8.40
CA GLU A 56 -11.92 -3.49 9.30
C GLU A 56 -10.88 -2.43 8.92
N LEU A 57 -9.62 -2.83 8.73
CA LEU A 57 -8.53 -1.91 8.41
C LEU A 57 -8.69 -1.27 7.03
N SER A 58 -9.06 -2.06 6.02
CA SER A 58 -9.28 -1.58 4.66
C SER A 58 -10.48 -0.63 4.59
N SER A 59 -11.59 -0.95 5.26
CA SER A 59 -12.79 -0.09 5.29
C SER A 59 -12.51 1.30 5.87
N GLN A 60 -11.82 1.35 7.02
CA GLN A 60 -11.43 2.64 7.64
C GLN A 60 -10.56 3.48 6.71
N ARG A 61 -9.61 2.84 6.01
CA ARG A 61 -8.69 3.56 5.13
C ARG A 61 -9.34 3.99 3.82
N ILE A 62 -10.22 3.17 3.25
CA ILE A 62 -11.04 3.52 2.08
C ILE A 62 -11.92 4.72 2.42
N ALA A 63 -12.60 4.71 3.58
CA ALA A 63 -13.43 5.83 4.04
C ALA A 63 -12.61 7.12 4.19
N PHE A 64 -11.41 7.04 4.80
CA PHE A 64 -10.50 8.17 4.92
C PHE A 64 -10.07 8.73 3.56
N VAL A 65 -9.70 7.86 2.62
CA VAL A 65 -9.32 8.27 1.26
C VAL A 65 -10.50 8.89 0.51
N ALA A 66 -11.69 8.30 0.62
CA ALA A 66 -12.91 8.83 0.02
C ALA A 66 -13.26 10.21 0.57
N GLN A 67 -13.14 10.41 1.88
CA GLN A 67 -13.33 11.71 2.53
C GLN A 67 -12.31 12.73 2.01
N LYS A 68 -11.02 12.38 1.95
CA LYS A 68 -9.99 13.28 1.42
C LYS A 68 -10.21 13.64 -0.03
N LYS A 69 -10.64 12.68 -0.86
CA LYS A 69 -10.99 12.92 -2.26
C LYS A 69 -12.20 13.84 -2.39
N ALA A 70 -13.21 13.71 -1.53
CA ALA A 70 -14.38 14.58 -1.55
C ALA A 70 -14.08 16.02 -1.12
N LEU A 71 -13.04 16.23 -0.31
CA LEU A 71 -12.61 17.55 0.17
C LEU A 71 -11.53 18.21 -0.71
N ALA A 72 -10.95 17.48 -1.66
CA ALA A 72 -9.88 17.99 -2.50
C ALA A 72 -10.42 18.48 -3.85
N ASP A 73 -10.02 19.69 -4.25
CA ASP A 73 -10.32 20.23 -5.58
C ASP A 73 -9.60 19.43 -6.69
N ASP A 74 -8.45 18.82 -6.37
CA ASP A 74 -7.68 17.93 -7.25
C ASP A 74 -7.32 16.63 -6.50
N PRO A 75 -7.76 15.44 -6.97
CA PRO A 75 -7.45 14.17 -6.32
C PRO A 75 -5.93 13.90 -6.32
N ARG A 76 -5.36 13.63 -5.15
CA ARG A 76 -3.93 13.30 -5.04
C ARG A 76 -3.66 11.92 -5.65
N PRO A 77 -2.66 11.74 -6.52
CA PRO A 77 -2.33 10.43 -7.12
C PRO A 77 -2.07 9.31 -6.09
N MET A 78 -1.52 9.67 -4.92
CA MET A 78 -1.27 8.72 -3.83
C MET A 78 -2.53 8.09 -3.25
N ASP A 79 -3.66 8.80 -3.31
CA ASP A 79 -4.95 8.29 -2.84
C ASP A 79 -5.46 7.18 -3.78
N ALA A 80 -5.32 7.37 -5.09
CA ALA A 80 -5.65 6.33 -6.08
C ALA A 80 -4.75 5.09 -5.94
N TYR A 81 -3.43 5.31 -5.86
CA TYR A 81 -2.47 4.21 -5.67
C TYR A 81 -2.75 3.42 -4.38
N THR A 82 -3.13 4.09 -3.29
CA THR A 82 -3.48 3.40 -2.03
C THR A 82 -4.69 2.46 -2.22
N LEU A 83 -5.70 2.88 -2.97
CA LEU A 83 -6.87 2.05 -3.25
C LEU A 83 -6.54 0.84 -4.12
N GLU A 84 -5.69 1.02 -5.14
CA GLU A 84 -5.20 -0.07 -5.99
C GLU A 84 -4.46 -1.14 -5.16
N GLN A 85 -3.65 -0.71 -4.18
CA GLN A 85 -2.96 -1.65 -3.29
C GLN A 85 -3.95 -2.43 -2.42
N PHE A 86 -5.01 -1.79 -1.89
CA PHE A 86 -6.05 -2.51 -1.17
C PHE A 86 -6.75 -3.54 -2.04
N GLN A 87 -7.08 -3.19 -3.28
CA GLN A 87 -7.70 -4.13 -4.22
C GLN A 87 -6.78 -5.33 -4.52
N ALA A 88 -5.49 -5.09 -4.77
CA ALA A 88 -4.53 -6.17 -5.03
C ALA A 88 -4.40 -7.13 -3.84
N TRP A 89 -4.41 -6.61 -2.60
CA TRP A 89 -4.40 -7.43 -1.40
C TRP A 89 -5.71 -8.19 -1.18
N GLU A 90 -6.86 -7.59 -1.49
CA GLU A 90 -8.17 -8.24 -1.44
C GLU A 90 -8.25 -9.42 -2.41
N GLU A 91 -7.76 -9.26 -3.64
CA GLU A 91 -7.66 -10.34 -4.64
C GLU A 91 -6.76 -11.48 -4.15
N LYS A 92 -5.64 -11.13 -3.50
CA LYS A 92 -4.70 -12.09 -2.94
C LYS A 92 -5.31 -12.86 -1.77
N LEU A 93 -5.98 -12.18 -0.85
CA LEU A 93 -6.71 -12.79 0.26
C LEU A 93 -7.81 -13.71 -0.25
N ASN A 94 -8.56 -13.32 -1.28
CA ASN A 94 -9.56 -14.20 -1.89
C ASN A 94 -8.95 -15.47 -2.50
N ARG A 95 -7.69 -15.43 -2.97
CA ARG A 95 -7.00 -16.60 -3.52
C ARG A 95 -6.58 -17.59 -2.43
N TYR A 96 -6.03 -17.11 -1.32
CA TYR A 96 -5.54 -17.97 -0.22
C TYR A 96 -6.65 -18.35 0.77
N PHE A 97 -7.59 -17.44 0.97
CA PHE A 97 -8.66 -17.50 1.98
C PHE A 97 -9.99 -17.01 1.35
N PRO A 98 -10.59 -17.81 0.44
CA PRO A 98 -11.83 -17.44 -0.22
C PRO A 98 -12.93 -17.17 0.79
N ARG A 99 -13.82 -16.21 0.49
CA ARG A 99 -15.03 -16.01 1.30
C ARG A 99 -15.86 -17.29 1.22
N ASP A 100 -16.47 -17.70 2.33
CA ASP A 100 -17.45 -18.78 2.40
C ASP A 100 -18.69 -18.40 1.57
N SER A 101 -18.59 -18.54 0.26
CA SER A 101 -19.69 -18.48 -0.70
C SER A 101 -19.89 -19.84 -1.38
N ALA A 102 -19.02 -20.82 -1.08
CA ALA A 102 -19.09 -22.20 -1.60
C ALA A 102 -19.88 -23.15 -0.68
N ALA A 103 -20.31 -22.72 0.51
CA ALA A 103 -21.14 -23.52 1.42
C ALA A 103 -22.65 -23.43 1.10
N GLY A 104 -23.00 -23.40 -0.19
CA GLY A 104 -24.37 -23.18 -0.66
C GLY A 104 -24.86 -24.10 -1.79
N HIS A 105 -24.06 -25.05 -2.29
CA HIS A 105 -24.51 -25.97 -3.34
C HIS A 105 -23.75 -27.30 -3.31
N THR A 106 -24.05 -28.19 -2.38
CA THR A 106 -24.06 -29.66 -2.64
C THR A 106 -24.91 -30.37 -1.58
N GLU A 107 -26.22 -30.17 -1.62
CA GLU A 107 -27.18 -31.20 -1.19
C GLU A 107 -28.15 -31.41 -2.36
N MET A 108 -27.81 -32.36 -3.23
CA MET A 108 -28.74 -33.19 -3.99
C MET A 108 -28.04 -34.51 -4.31
#